data_AF-A0A2D7BVS4-F1
#
_entry.id   AF-A0A2D7BVS4-F1
#
_cell.length_a   1.000
_cell.length_b   1.000
_cell.length_c   1.000
_cell.angle_alpha   90.00
_cell.angle_beta   90.00
_cell.angle_gamma   90.00
#
_symmetry.space_group_name_H-M   'P 1'
#
loop_
_entity.id
_entity.type
_entity.pdbx_description
1 polymer ?
#
loop_
_entity_poly.entity_id
_entity_poly.type
_entity_poly.pdbx_seq_one_letter_code
_entity_poly.pdbx_strand_id
1 'polypeptide(L)'
;MNELIRILIVFLLVVANYIFLTLEVWVWLPDIFLIQTLLFTTFLNKIPNVYFFIFKGFLIDLFFSTYTVPYTVTFGLIGLYLNFGSLKWIQRSFVEQIIMIFVISLVLNMLLGYFNNYSSNAEMRIILNPFLNSFIWIIIFMTQRKKWLKNF
;
A
#
# COMPACT_ATOMS: atom_id res chain seq x y z
N MET A 1 10.14 13.57 8.92
CA MET A 1 9.83 12.37 9.74
C MET A 1 11.09 11.56 9.88
N ASN A 2 11.48 11.21 11.11
CA ASN A 2 12.67 10.39 11.38
C ASN A 2 12.46 8.95 10.87
N GLU A 3 13.53 8.27 10.43
CA GLU A 3 13.49 6.87 9.98
C GLU A 3 13.02 5.93 11.09
N LEU A 4 13.42 6.21 12.33
CA LEU A 4 12.97 5.45 13.51
C LEU A 4 11.44 5.49 13.66
N ILE A 5 10.82 6.65 13.42
CA ILE A 5 9.36 6.82 13.45
C ILE A 5 8.71 6.05 12.30
N ARG A 6 9.31 6.04 11.10
CA ARG A 6 8.79 5.28 9.95
C ARG A 6 8.74 3.78 10.25
N ILE A 7 9.82 3.25 10.83
CA ILE A 7 9.92 1.84 11.24
C ILE A 7 8.89 1.53 12.32
N LEU A 8 8.74 2.40 13.33
CA LEU A 8 7.75 2.23 14.38
C LEU A 8 6.32 2.17 13.82
N ILE A 9 5.98 3.05 12.87
CA ILE A 9 4.67 3.01 12.20
C ILE A 9 4.46 1.69 11.46
N VAL A 10 5.47 1.19 10.73
CA VAL A 10 5.37 -0.13 10.06
C VAL A 10 5.10 -1.23 11.07
N PHE A 11 5.80 -1.24 12.21
CA PHE A 11 5.58 -2.23 13.26
C PHE A 11 4.17 -2.15 13.88
N LEU A 12 3.67 -0.93 14.12
CA LEU A 12 2.29 -0.73 14.59
C LEU A 12 1.26 -1.25 13.57
N LEU A 13 1.51 -1.05 12.27
CA LEU A 13 0.64 -1.58 11.22
C LEU A 13 0.70 -3.10 11.14
N VAL A 14 1.86 -3.71 11.38
CA VAL A 14 1.97 -5.17 11.53
C VAL A 14 1.03 -5.63 12.65
N VAL A 15 1.13 -5.06 13.85
CA VAL A 15 0.24 -5.41 14.96
C VAL A 15 -1.24 -5.21 14.59
N ALA A 16 -1.59 -4.10 13.95
CA ALA A 16 -2.97 -3.84 13.52
C ALA A 16 -3.47 -4.86 12.48
N ASN A 17 -2.65 -5.24 11.50
CA ASN A 17 -3.01 -6.24 10.49
C ASN A 17 -3.23 -7.61 11.12
N TYR A 18 -2.42 -7.98 12.12
CA TYR A 18 -2.62 -9.22 12.87
C TYR A 18 -3.98 -9.24 13.58
N ILE A 19 -4.37 -8.13 14.22
CA ILE A 19 -5.70 -8.00 14.84
C ILE A 19 -6.81 -8.19 13.79
N PHE A 20 -6.69 -7.58 12.61
CA PHE A 20 -7.69 -7.75 11.54
C PHE A 20 -7.81 -9.19 11.04
N LEU A 21 -6.69 -9.91 10.96
CA LEU A 21 -6.69 -11.33 10.62
C LEU A 21 -7.40 -12.15 11.71
N THR A 22 -7.09 -11.91 12.98
CA THR A 22 -7.71 -12.65 14.10
C THR A 22 -9.21 -12.40 14.24
N LEU A 23 -9.70 -11.21 13.87
CA LEU A 23 -11.12 -10.87 13.91
C LEU A 23 -11.88 -11.23 12.62
N GLU A 24 -11.22 -11.85 11.64
CA GLU A 24 -11.77 -12.18 10.31
C GLU A 24 -12.29 -10.97 9.50
N VAL A 25 -11.99 -9.75 9.92
CA VAL A 25 -12.40 -8.51 9.23
C VAL A 25 -11.42 -8.14 8.12
N TRP A 26 -10.23 -8.76 8.10
CA TRP A 26 -9.16 -8.48 7.15
C TRP A 26 -9.65 -8.36 5.71
N VAL A 27 -10.45 -9.32 5.22
CA VAL A 27 -10.95 -9.37 3.83
C VAL A 27 -11.75 -8.12 3.44
N TRP A 28 -12.49 -7.55 4.38
CA TRP A 28 -13.37 -6.40 4.18
C TRP A 28 -12.67 -5.06 4.31
N LEU A 29 -11.39 -5.08 4.70
CA LEU A 29 -10.59 -3.89 4.92
C LEU A 29 -9.59 -3.68 3.77
N PRO A 30 -9.28 -2.42 3.47
CA PRO A 30 -8.22 -2.07 2.55
C PRO A 30 -6.86 -2.59 3.04
N ASP A 31 -5.89 -2.68 2.14
CA ASP A 31 -4.53 -3.02 2.54
C ASP A 31 -3.90 -1.82 3.25
N ILE A 32 -3.76 -1.92 4.58
CA ILE A 32 -3.26 -0.83 5.41
C ILE A 32 -1.80 -0.46 5.11
N PHE A 33 -1.00 -1.40 4.62
CA PHE A 33 0.38 -1.12 4.24
C PHE A 33 0.42 -0.31 2.94
N LEU A 34 -0.48 -0.61 2.00
CA LEU A 34 -0.65 0.19 0.79
C LEU A 34 -1.18 1.58 1.14
N ILE A 35 -2.18 1.69 2.02
CA ILE A 35 -2.66 3.00 2.51
C ILE A 35 -1.54 3.83 3.12
N GLN A 36 -0.72 3.26 3.99
CA GLN A 36 0.41 3.98 4.59
C GLN A 36 1.35 4.55 3.50
N THR A 37 1.55 3.80 2.42
CA THR A 37 2.36 4.26 1.28
C THR A 37 1.71 5.44 0.57
N LEU A 38 0.40 5.39 0.33
CA LEU A 38 -0.36 6.50 -0.23
C LEU A 38 -0.31 7.75 0.66
N LEU A 39 -0.36 7.57 1.99
CA LEU A 39 -0.19 8.67 2.92
C LEU A 39 1.22 9.27 2.85
N PHE A 40 2.27 8.44 2.69
CA PHE A 40 3.63 8.91 2.49
C PHE A 40 3.78 9.74 1.22
N THR A 41 3.19 9.32 0.10
CA THR A 41 3.25 10.07 -1.16
C THR A 41 2.45 11.37 -1.13
N THR A 42 1.51 11.50 -0.20
CA THR A 42 0.59 12.64 -0.08
C THR A 42 1.09 13.70 0.89
N PHE A 43 1.56 13.27 2.07
CA PHE A 43 1.81 14.16 3.21
C PHE A 43 3.28 14.39 3.52
N LEU A 44 4.19 13.53 3.02
CA LEU A 44 5.62 13.73 3.24
C LEU A 44 6.23 14.56 2.11
N ASN A 45 7.06 15.53 2.50
CA ASN A 45 7.81 16.36 1.56
C ASN A 45 8.83 15.55 0.73
N LYS A 46 9.37 14.46 1.31
CA LYS A 46 10.36 13.57 0.69
C LYS A 46 9.93 12.12 0.83
N ILE A 47 9.79 11.45 -0.31
CA ILE A 47 9.48 10.02 -0.40
C ILE A 47 10.66 9.23 0.18
N PRO A 48 10.41 8.14 0.95
CA PRO A 48 11.46 7.24 1.40
C PRO A 48 12.27 6.63 0.24
N ASN A 49 13.51 6.21 0.52
CA ASN A 49 14.33 5.49 -0.46
C ASN A 49 13.71 4.12 -0.79
N VAL A 50 13.97 3.59 -1.98
CA VAL A 50 13.62 2.23 -2.44
C VAL A 50 13.94 1.18 -1.38
N TYR A 51 15.11 1.26 -0.72
CA TYR A 51 15.50 0.30 0.31
C TYR A 51 14.51 0.24 1.49
N PHE A 52 13.90 1.37 1.86
CA PHE A 52 12.87 1.39 2.90
C PHE A 52 11.62 0.60 2.46
N PHE A 53 11.23 0.72 1.19
CA PHE A 53 10.09 -0.04 0.66
C PHE A 53 10.36 -1.54 0.58
N ILE A 54 11.55 -1.94 0.12
CA ILE A 54 11.96 -3.35 0.10
C ILE A 54 11.97 -3.90 1.53
N PHE A 55 12.61 -3.19 2.47
CA PHE A 55 12.66 -3.60 3.87
C PHE A 55 11.27 -3.70 4.51
N LYS A 56 10.39 -2.73 4.24
CA LYS A 56 9.00 -2.77 4.67
C LYS A 56 8.29 -4.02 4.13
N GLY A 57 8.41 -4.30 2.84
CA GLY A 57 7.78 -5.47 2.23
C GLY A 57 8.30 -6.78 2.83
N PHE A 58 9.61 -6.88 3.02
CA PHE A 58 10.27 -8.01 3.67
C PHE A 58 9.78 -8.23 5.10
N LEU A 59 9.66 -7.16 5.91
CA LEU A 59 9.13 -7.28 7.26
C LEU A 59 7.69 -7.78 7.27
N ILE A 60 6.82 -7.22 6.42
CA ILE A 60 5.42 -7.65 6.36
C ILE A 60 5.36 -9.12 5.98
N ASP A 61 6.10 -9.52 4.97
CA ASP A 61 6.20 -10.91 4.57
C ASP A 61 6.71 -11.82 5.70
N LEU A 62 7.73 -11.41 6.45
CA LEU A 62 8.25 -12.18 7.56
C LEU A 62 7.22 -12.45 8.67
N PHE A 63 6.24 -11.56 8.85
CA PHE A 63 5.17 -11.73 9.84
C PHE A 63 3.90 -12.38 9.27
N PHE A 64 3.65 -12.26 7.97
CA PHE A 64 2.35 -12.57 7.35
C PHE A 64 2.45 -13.35 6.05
N SER A 65 3.60 -13.87 5.62
CA SER A 65 3.71 -14.72 4.45
C SER A 65 4.57 -15.96 4.73
N THR A 66 4.15 -17.11 4.19
CA THR A 66 4.92 -18.35 4.24
C THR A 66 6.20 -18.21 3.41
N TYR A 67 6.13 -17.37 2.38
CA TYR A 67 7.21 -17.05 1.46
C TYR A 67 7.39 -15.54 1.39
N THR A 68 8.63 -15.08 1.56
CA THR A 68 8.98 -13.65 1.50
C THR A 68 8.97 -13.09 0.07
N VAL A 69 7.81 -13.09 -0.56
CA VAL A 69 7.61 -12.73 -1.96
C VAL A 69 6.51 -11.68 -2.15
N PRO A 70 5.26 -11.88 -1.68
CA PRO A 70 4.14 -11.03 -2.11
C PRO A 70 4.33 -9.56 -1.79
N TYR A 71 4.66 -9.23 -0.54
CA TYR A 71 4.81 -7.83 -0.12
C TYR A 71 6.18 -7.27 -0.51
N THR A 72 7.24 -8.08 -0.41
CA THR A 72 8.62 -7.67 -0.76
C THR A 72 8.71 -7.22 -2.22
N VAL A 73 8.20 -8.03 -3.15
CA VAL A 73 8.22 -7.71 -4.58
C VAL A 73 7.33 -6.50 -4.86
N THR A 74 6.10 -6.50 -4.34
CA THR A 74 5.14 -5.42 -4.59
C THR A 74 5.67 -4.07 -4.10
N PHE A 75 6.14 -3.99 -2.85
CA PHE A 75 6.69 -2.75 -2.32
C PHE A 75 8.02 -2.37 -2.97
N GLY A 76 8.85 -3.34 -3.37
CA GLY A 76 10.03 -3.08 -4.19
C GLY A 76 9.69 -2.34 -5.47
N LEU A 77 8.69 -2.82 -6.23
CA LEU A 77 8.22 -2.17 -7.45
C LEU A 77 7.63 -0.78 -7.19
N ILE A 78 6.82 -0.63 -6.12
CA ILE A 78 6.30 0.69 -5.70
C ILE A 78 7.46 1.66 -5.40
N GLY A 79 8.46 1.21 -4.64
CA GLY A 79 9.61 2.00 -4.27
C GLY A 79 10.40 2.48 -5.48
N LEU A 80 10.68 1.57 -6.42
CA LEU A 80 11.33 1.87 -7.70
C LEU A 80 10.53 2.90 -8.49
N TYR A 81 9.22 2.66 -8.66
CA TYR A 81 8.35 3.55 -9.41
C TYR A 81 8.32 4.98 -8.84
N LEU A 82 8.20 5.10 -7.51
CA LEU A 82 8.11 6.40 -6.84
C LEU A 82 9.44 7.16 -6.79
N ASN A 83 10.58 6.47 -6.78
CA ASN A 83 11.90 7.11 -6.70
C ASN A 83 12.47 7.47 -8.08
N PHE A 84 12.15 6.68 -9.12
CA PHE A 84 12.67 6.89 -10.48
C PHE A 84 11.67 7.55 -11.45
N GLY A 85 10.45 7.83 -11.00
CA GLY A 85 9.47 8.55 -11.80
C GLY A 85 9.86 10.01 -12.03
N SER A 86 9.72 10.49 -13.28
CA SER A 86 9.95 11.90 -13.64
C SER A 86 8.94 12.85 -13.01
N LEU A 87 7.70 12.39 -12.85
CA LEU A 87 6.61 13.14 -12.21
C LEU A 87 6.39 12.62 -10.79
N LYS A 88 6.22 13.57 -9.85
CA LYS A 88 5.75 13.23 -8.50
C LYS A 88 4.38 12.56 -8.62
N TRP A 89 4.12 11.58 -7.76
CA TRP A 89 2.82 10.88 -7.71
C TRP A 89 1.63 11.83 -7.81
N ILE A 90 1.69 12.94 -7.08
CA ILE A 90 0.62 13.93 -6.98
C ILE A 90 0.35 14.75 -8.25
N GLN A 91 1.33 14.83 -9.14
CA GLN A 91 1.23 15.60 -10.40
C GLN A 91 0.61 14.77 -11.53
N ARG A 92 0.48 13.45 -11.34
CA ARG A 92 -0.10 12.55 -12.33
C ARG A 92 -1.61 12.73 -12.41
N SER A 93 -2.18 12.33 -13.53
CA SER A 93 -3.63 12.39 -13.71
C SER A 93 -4.33 11.50 -12.68
N PHE A 94 -5.48 11.94 -12.18
CA PHE A 94 -6.25 11.20 -11.19
C PHE A 94 -6.65 9.80 -11.69
N VAL A 95 -6.99 9.69 -12.98
CA VAL A 95 -7.33 8.41 -13.61
C VAL A 95 -6.13 7.46 -13.60
N GLU A 96 -4.95 7.95 -13.97
CA GLU A 96 -3.70 7.16 -13.93
C GLU A 96 -3.37 6.70 -12.51
N GLN A 97 -3.55 7.57 -11.50
CA GLN A 97 -3.36 7.22 -10.09
C GLN A 97 -4.31 6.08 -9.67
N ILE A 98 -5.59 6.17 -10.00
CA ILE A 98 -6.57 5.11 -9.68
C ILE A 98 -6.19 3.80 -10.37
N ILE A 99 -5.90 3.83 -11.68
CA ILE A 99 -5.55 2.62 -12.44
C ILE A 99 -4.32 1.94 -11.82
N MET A 100 -3.28 2.71 -11.48
CA MET A 100 -2.08 2.15 -10.86
C MET A 100 -2.36 1.53 -9.49
N ILE A 101 -3.14 2.19 -8.64
CA ILE A 101 -3.51 1.65 -7.32
C ILE A 101 -4.31 0.36 -7.48
N PHE A 102 -5.26 0.34 -8.41
CA PHE A 102 -6.08 -0.81 -8.69
C PHE A 102 -5.21 -1.99 -9.16
N VAL A 103 -4.35 -1.77 -10.16
CA VAL A 103 -3.47 -2.81 -10.72
C VAL A 103 -2.51 -3.34 -9.66
N ILE A 104 -1.85 -2.48 -8.90
CA ILE A 104 -0.86 -2.95 -7.91
C ILE A 104 -1.53 -3.69 -6.76
N SER A 105 -2.74 -3.28 -6.38
CA SER A 105 -3.55 -3.99 -5.38
C SER A 105 -3.99 -5.36 -5.91
N LEU A 106 -4.39 -5.44 -7.18
CA LEU A 106 -4.79 -6.69 -7.81
C LEU A 106 -3.62 -7.67 -7.87
N VAL A 107 -2.44 -7.21 -8.34
CA VAL A 107 -1.20 -8.01 -8.37
C VAL A 107 -0.82 -8.50 -6.98
N LEU A 108 -0.82 -7.61 -5.98
CA LEU A 108 -0.51 -7.98 -4.59
C LEU A 108 -1.42 -9.08 -4.07
N ASN A 109 -2.74 -8.93 -4.23
CA ASN A 109 -3.70 -9.90 -3.69
C ASN A 109 -3.67 -11.22 -4.45
N MET A 110 -3.39 -11.23 -5.76
CA MET A 110 -3.14 -12.47 -6.51
C MET A 110 -1.89 -13.20 -5.98
N LEU A 111 -0.80 -12.47 -5.72
CA LEU A 111 0.41 -13.06 -5.12
C LEU A 111 0.12 -13.61 -3.72
N LEU A 112 -0.65 -12.88 -2.91
CA LEU A 112 -1.04 -13.33 -1.58
C LEU A 112 -1.86 -14.61 -1.62
N GLY A 113 -2.86 -14.69 -2.51
CA GLY A 113 -3.70 -15.88 -2.67
C GLY A 113 -2.94 -17.08 -3.27
N TYR A 114 -1.96 -16.85 -4.13
CA TYR A 114 -1.14 -17.92 -4.69
C TYR A 114 -0.15 -18.50 -3.67
N PHE A 115 0.56 -17.64 -2.94
CA PHE A 115 1.61 -18.09 -2.02
C PHE A 115 1.09 -18.46 -0.64
N ASN A 116 -0.14 -18.08 -0.28
CA ASN A 116 -0.60 -18.27 1.09
C ASN A 116 -2.10 -18.58 1.23
N ASN A 117 -2.40 -19.49 2.17
CA ASN A 117 -3.76 -19.88 2.55
C ASN A 117 -4.24 -19.13 3.80
N TYR A 118 -4.15 -17.79 3.81
CA TYR A 118 -4.32 -17.00 5.05
C TYR A 118 -5.74 -16.90 5.59
N SER A 119 -6.76 -17.01 4.75
CA SER A 119 -8.13 -16.88 5.21
C SER A 119 -9.10 -17.62 4.30
N SER A 120 -10.20 -18.05 4.88
CA SER A 120 -11.33 -18.72 4.21
C SER A 120 -11.93 -17.91 3.06
N ASN A 121 -11.65 -16.61 2.99
CA ASN A 121 -12.20 -15.66 2.01
C ASN A 121 -11.11 -14.90 1.24
N ALA A 122 -9.91 -15.47 1.10
CA ALA A 122 -8.80 -14.84 0.37
C ALA A 122 -9.15 -14.50 -1.09
N GLU A 123 -9.95 -15.34 -1.75
CA GLU A 123 -10.43 -15.10 -3.12
C GLU A 123 -11.26 -13.83 -3.25
N MET A 124 -12.16 -13.58 -2.27
CA MET A 124 -12.99 -12.38 -2.26
C MET A 124 -12.11 -11.12 -2.13
N ARG A 125 -11.01 -11.20 -1.39
CA ARG A 125 -10.08 -10.08 -1.23
C ARG A 125 -9.39 -9.69 -2.54
N ILE A 126 -9.07 -10.66 -3.41
CA ILE A 126 -8.46 -10.40 -4.73
C ILE A 126 -9.31 -9.41 -5.52
N ILE A 127 -10.63 -9.54 -5.44
CA ILE A 127 -11.57 -8.66 -6.13
C ILE A 127 -11.81 -7.39 -5.33
N LEU A 128 -12.10 -7.49 -4.04
CA LEU A 128 -12.61 -6.38 -3.22
C LEU A 128 -11.51 -5.35 -2.87
N ASN A 129 -10.30 -5.81 -2.56
CA ASN A 129 -9.23 -4.94 -2.05
C ASN A 129 -8.74 -3.89 -3.07
N PRO A 130 -8.60 -4.19 -4.38
CA PRO A 130 -8.35 -3.16 -5.40
C PRO A 130 -9.36 -2.01 -5.40
N PHE A 131 -10.65 -2.31 -5.23
CA PHE A 131 -11.69 -1.28 -5.12
C PHE A 131 -11.56 -0.49 -3.81
N LEU A 132 -11.35 -1.14 -2.67
CA LEU A 132 -11.21 -0.47 -1.38
C LEU A 132 -10.01 0.49 -1.35
N ASN A 133 -8.84 0.05 -1.82
CA ASN A 133 -7.64 0.88 -1.86
C ASN A 133 -7.84 2.09 -2.80
N SER A 134 -8.45 1.85 -3.95
CA SER A 134 -8.78 2.92 -4.90
C SER A 134 -9.78 3.91 -4.29
N PHE A 135 -10.80 3.42 -3.60
CA PHE A 135 -11.79 4.26 -2.92
C PHE A 135 -11.16 5.14 -1.84
N ILE A 136 -10.23 4.60 -1.06
CA ILE A 136 -9.51 5.37 -0.05
C ILE A 136 -8.63 6.41 -0.71
N TRP A 137 -8.00 6.11 -1.84
CA TRP A 137 -7.29 7.12 -2.61
C TRP A 137 -8.21 8.23 -3.11
N ILE A 138 -9.41 7.91 -3.57
CA ILE A 138 -10.42 8.91 -3.95
C ILE A 138 -10.70 9.85 -2.76
N ILE A 139 -10.89 9.29 -1.55
CA ILE A 139 -11.11 10.09 -0.34
C ILE A 139 -9.90 10.99 -0.06
N ILE A 140 -8.68 10.42 -0.04
CA ILE A 140 -7.44 11.18 0.20
C ILE A 140 -7.33 12.31 -0.83
N PHE A 141 -7.52 12.01 -2.11
CA PHE A 141 -7.45 12.98 -3.19
C PHE A 141 -8.46 14.10 -3.00
N MET A 142 -9.72 13.78 -2.70
CA MET A 142 -10.76 14.78 -2.48
C MET A 142 -10.45 15.71 -1.29
N THR A 143 -9.87 15.19 -0.21
CA THR A 143 -9.47 16.02 0.95
C THR A 143 -8.33 16.98 0.61
N GLN A 144 -7.41 16.59 -0.28
CA GLN A 144 -6.26 17.41 -0.65
C GLN A 144 -6.44 18.19 -1.96
N ARG A 145 -7.54 17.95 -2.71
CA ARG A 145 -7.86 18.55 -4.01
C ARG A 145 -7.65 20.07 -4.02
N LYS A 146 -8.12 20.77 -2.99
CA LYS A 146 -8.00 22.25 -2.92
C LYS A 146 -6.56 22.73 -2.78
N LYS A 147 -5.65 21.93 -2.21
CA LYS A 147 -4.23 22.27 -2.12
C LYS A 147 -3.51 21.96 -3.43
N TRP A 148 -3.95 20.92 -4.14
CA TRP A 148 -3.28 20.44 -5.36
C TRP A 148 -3.73 21.15 -6.62
N LEU A 149 -5.01 21.50 -6.74
CA LEU A 149 -5.57 22.22 -7.89
C LEU A 149 -5.40 23.74 -7.81
N LYS A 150 -4.86 24.28 -6.71
CA LYS A 150 -4.56 25.72 -6.56
C LYS A 150 -3.26 26.17 -7.24
N ASN A 151 -2.52 25.25 -7.85
CA ASN A 151 -1.28 25.54 -8.58
C ASN A 151 -1.53 25.71 -10.10
N PHE A 152 -2.72 26.14 -10.50
CA PHE A 152 -3.03 26.63 -11.84
C PHE A 152 -3.71 27.99 -11.73
#